data_AF-A0A1G8YD13-F1
#
_entry.id   AF-A0A1G8YD13-F1
#
_cell.length_a   1.000
_cell.length_b   1.000
_cell.length_c   1.000
_cell.angle_alpha   90.00
_cell.angle_beta   90.00
_cell.angle_gamma   90.00
#
_symmetry.space_group_name_H-M   'P 1'
#
loop_
_entity.id
_entity.type
_entity.pdbx_description
1 polymer ?
#
loop_
_entity_poly.entity_id
_entity_poly.type
_entity_poly.pdbx_seq_one_letter_code
_entity_poly.pdbx_strand_id
1 'polypeptide(L)'
;MKKKTRKILRVSIILSVIILLGVTLWFNLTSDTKALQVGEKAIDFQLETLNGDQIQLSDINSEKGVILNFWGTWCKPCREEMPDMNRIYNEGHEDYEIIAVNVLRMSSRLINSYPV
;
A
#
# COMPACT_ATOMS: atom_id res chain seq x y z
N MET A 1 2.87 -49.38 -25.70
CA MET A 1 1.83 -48.43 -25.22
C MET A 1 0.66 -48.36 -26.20
N LYS A 2 -0.57 -48.68 -25.77
CA LYS A 2 -1.78 -48.65 -26.62
C LYS A 2 -2.09 -47.20 -27.04
N LYS A 3 -2.49 -46.97 -28.31
CA LYS A 3 -2.87 -45.62 -28.83
C LYS A 3 -3.86 -44.88 -27.92
N LYS A 4 -4.75 -45.64 -27.26
CA LYS A 4 -5.73 -45.15 -26.28
C LYS A 4 -5.07 -44.49 -25.06
N THR A 5 -3.99 -45.07 -24.54
CA THR A 5 -3.26 -44.57 -23.36
C THR A 5 -2.54 -43.25 -23.63
N ARG A 6 -1.96 -43.07 -24.83
CA ARG A 6 -1.33 -41.78 -25.23
C ARG A 6 -2.35 -40.66 -25.42
N LYS A 7 -3.56 -40.98 -25.89
CA LYS A 7 -4.65 -40.01 -26.00
C LYS A 7 -5.13 -39.55 -24.62
N ILE A 8 -5.34 -40.47 -23.68
CA ILE A 8 -5.74 -40.16 -22.31
C ILE A 8 -4.70 -39.29 -21.61
N LEU A 9 -3.40 -39.62 -21.77
CA LEU A 9 -2.30 -38.84 -21.18
C LEU A 9 -2.28 -37.38 -21.68
N ARG A 10 -2.45 -37.18 -23.01
CA ARG A 10 -2.47 -35.82 -23.59
C ARG A 10 -3.69 -35.02 -23.14
N VAL A 11 -4.86 -35.64 -23.08
CA VAL A 11 -6.09 -34.97 -22.61
C VAL A 11 -5.96 -34.56 -21.15
N SER A 12 -5.40 -35.44 -20.29
CA SER A 12 -5.16 -35.13 -18.87
C SER A 12 -4.22 -33.94 -18.69
N ILE A 13 -3.14 -33.88 -19.47
CA ILE A 13 -2.17 -32.77 -19.41
C ILE A 13 -2.86 -31.46 -19.83
N ILE A 14 -3.59 -31.47 -20.95
CA ILE A 14 -4.30 -30.27 -21.44
C ILE A 14 -5.34 -29.81 -20.42
N LEU A 15 -6.10 -30.71 -19.82
CA LEU A 15 -7.09 -30.36 -18.79
C LEU A 15 -6.42 -29.71 -17.57
N SER A 16 -5.30 -30.27 -17.10
CA SER A 16 -4.58 -29.72 -15.96
C SER A 16 -4.04 -28.32 -16.22
N VAL A 17 -3.53 -28.06 -17.44
CA VAL A 17 -3.06 -26.73 -17.85
C VAL A 17 -4.21 -25.75 -17.95
N ILE A 18 -5.36 -26.14 -18.50
CA ILE A 18 -6.56 -25.28 -18.58
C ILE A 18 -7.07 -24.93 -17.19
N ILE A 19 -7.10 -25.90 -16.27
CA ILE A 19 -7.51 -25.68 -14.87
C ILE A 19 -6.55 -24.71 -14.19
N LEU A 20 -5.24 -24.93 -14.32
CA LEU A 20 -4.24 -24.02 -13.74
C LEU A 20 -4.41 -22.61 -14.28
N LEU A 21 -4.49 -22.43 -15.61
CA LEU A 21 -4.70 -21.12 -16.23
C LEU A 21 -5.98 -20.45 -15.75
N GLY A 22 -7.08 -21.21 -15.62
CA GLY A 22 -8.34 -20.70 -15.10
C GLY A 22 -8.22 -20.25 -13.65
N VAL A 23 -7.51 -21.00 -12.81
CA VAL A 23 -7.24 -20.65 -11.42
C VAL A 23 -6.36 -19.41 -11.32
N THR A 24 -5.28 -19.31 -12.10
CA THR A 24 -4.41 -18.12 -12.09
C THR A 24 -5.17 -16.87 -12.55
N LEU A 25 -6.01 -16.99 -13.60
CA LEU A 25 -6.86 -15.89 -14.04
C LEU A 25 -7.88 -15.50 -12.97
N TRP A 26 -8.49 -16.48 -12.30
CA TRP A 26 -9.45 -16.24 -11.23
C TRP A 26 -8.80 -15.43 -10.10
N PHE A 27 -7.65 -15.88 -9.59
CA PHE A 27 -6.94 -15.17 -8.52
C PHE A 27 -6.51 -13.75 -8.92
N ASN A 28 -6.10 -13.53 -10.17
CA ASN A 28 -5.77 -12.19 -10.66
C ASN A 28 -7.00 -11.28 -10.76
N LEU A 29 -8.12 -11.79 -11.28
CA LEU A 29 -9.34 -11.00 -11.47
C LEU A 29 -10.08 -10.72 -10.15
N THR A 30 -9.94 -11.58 -9.13
CA THR A 30 -10.60 -11.41 -7.83
C THR A 30 -9.72 -10.79 -6.76
N SER A 31 -8.54 -10.29 -7.12
CA SER A 31 -7.69 -9.56 -6.18
C SER A 31 -8.29 -8.17 -5.95
N ASP A 32 -9.18 -8.07 -4.97
CA ASP A 32 -9.80 -6.81 -4.53
C ASP A 32 -8.78 -5.99 -3.71
N THR A 33 -7.99 -5.16 -4.38
CA THR A 33 -7.28 -4.07 -3.71
C THR A 33 -8.29 -2.97 -3.40
N LYS A 34 -8.84 -2.97 -2.17
CA LYS A 34 -9.70 -1.87 -1.72
C LYS A 34 -8.88 -0.58 -1.67
N ALA A 35 -9.04 0.26 -2.68
CA ALA A 35 -8.47 1.61 -2.71
C ALA A 35 -9.26 2.52 -1.76
N LEU A 36 -8.55 3.39 -1.06
CA LEU A 36 -9.16 4.45 -0.26
C LEU A 36 -9.96 5.39 -1.16
N GLN A 37 -11.16 5.76 -0.73
CA GLN A 37 -12.03 6.70 -1.45
C GLN A 37 -11.98 8.09 -0.82
N VAL A 38 -12.14 9.12 -1.65
CA VAL A 38 -12.23 10.51 -1.17
C VAL A 38 -13.45 10.65 -0.25
N GLY A 39 -13.23 11.23 0.93
CA GLY A 39 -14.26 11.38 1.97
C GLY A 39 -14.32 10.22 2.96
N GLU A 40 -13.57 9.13 2.74
CA GLU A 40 -13.37 8.12 3.79
C GLU A 40 -12.58 8.72 4.95
N LYS A 41 -12.97 8.32 6.17
CA LYS A 41 -12.23 8.70 7.37
C LYS A 41 -10.85 8.06 7.33
N ALA A 42 -9.81 8.87 7.51
CA ALA A 42 -8.45 8.37 7.62
C ALA A 42 -8.33 7.33 8.74
N ILE A 43 -7.58 6.25 8.47
CA ILE A 43 -7.31 5.20 9.45
C ILE A 43 -6.45 5.80 10.55
N ASP A 44 -6.90 5.65 11.79
CA ASP A 44 -6.16 6.12 12.94
C ASP A 44 -4.97 5.19 13.24
N PHE A 45 -3.83 5.77 13.59
CA PHE A 45 -2.61 5.05 13.92
C PHE A 45 -1.80 5.81 14.95
N GLN A 46 -1.00 5.07 15.71
CA GLN A 46 -0.05 5.61 16.67
C GLN A 46 1.38 5.24 16.26
N LEU A 47 2.27 6.23 16.27
CA LEU A 47 3.68 6.06 15.92
C LEU A 47 4.58 6.75 16.94
N GLU A 48 5.79 6.24 17.06
CA GLU A 48 6.86 6.89 17.80
C GLU A 48 7.57 7.91 16.90
N THR A 49 7.73 9.13 17.40
CA THR A 49 8.50 10.19 16.74
C THR A 49 10.00 9.93 16.84
N LEU A 50 10.81 10.78 16.17
CA LEU A 50 12.26 10.71 16.28
C LEU A 50 12.78 11.07 17.69
N ASN A 51 11.98 11.79 18.48
CA ASN A 51 12.33 12.20 19.84
C ASN A 51 11.92 11.16 20.90
N GLY A 52 11.25 10.08 20.50
CA GLY A 52 10.73 9.04 21.41
C GLY A 52 9.30 9.29 21.91
N ASP A 53 8.72 10.47 21.63
CA ASP A 53 7.32 10.78 21.94
C ASP A 53 6.36 9.94 21.08
N GLN A 54 5.17 9.65 21.61
CA GLN A 54 4.10 9.01 20.85
C GLN A 54 3.22 10.08 20.20
N ILE A 55 2.87 9.88 18.94
CA ILE A 55 1.90 10.68 18.20
C ILE A 55 0.80 9.78 17.67
N GLN A 56 -0.46 10.20 17.80
CA GLN A 56 -1.62 9.51 17.25
C GLN A 56 -2.33 10.41 16.23
N LEU A 57 -2.78 9.85 15.10
CA LEU A 57 -3.40 10.63 14.03
C LEU A 57 -4.65 11.38 14.53
N SER A 58 -5.45 10.75 15.39
CA SER A 58 -6.62 11.37 16.01
C SER A 58 -6.34 12.60 16.87
N ASP A 59 -5.10 12.76 17.34
CA ASP A 59 -4.72 13.79 18.31
C ASP A 59 -4.20 15.06 17.63
N ILE A 60 -3.95 15.02 16.31
CA ILE A 60 -3.55 16.20 15.55
C ILE A 60 -4.76 17.12 15.38
N ASN A 61 -4.54 18.42 15.60
CA ASN A 61 -5.58 19.44 15.57
C ASN A 61 -6.40 19.36 14.27
N SER A 62 -7.70 19.06 14.41
CA SER A 62 -8.65 18.94 13.32
C SER A 62 -9.01 20.25 12.62
N GLU A 63 -8.59 21.40 13.17
CA GLU A 63 -8.84 22.72 12.57
C GLU A 63 -7.96 22.99 11.34
N LYS A 64 -6.81 22.30 11.24
CA LYS A 64 -5.92 22.37 10.08
C LYS A 64 -6.07 21.13 9.20
N GLY A 65 -5.87 21.28 7.89
CA GLY A 65 -5.70 20.13 7.01
C GLY A 65 -4.48 19.29 7.44
N VAL A 66 -4.51 17.98 7.23
CA VAL A 66 -3.35 17.12 7.51
C VAL A 66 -2.91 16.44 6.22
N ILE A 67 -1.65 16.66 5.84
CA ILE A 67 -1.01 16.01 4.71
C ILE A 67 -0.11 14.90 5.24
N LEU A 68 -0.45 13.65 4.94
CA LEU A 68 0.40 12.50 5.25
C LEU A 68 1.38 12.25 4.10
N ASN A 69 2.68 12.33 4.39
CA ASN A 69 3.73 12.02 3.44
C ASN A 69 4.42 10.71 3.82
N PHE A 70 4.16 9.65 3.07
CA PHE A 70 4.81 8.34 3.29
C PHE A 70 6.10 8.27 2.49
N TRP A 71 7.25 8.11 3.17
CA TRP A 71 8.55 8.22 2.53
C TRP A 71 9.59 7.24 3.12
N GLY A 72 10.78 7.22 2.50
CA GLY A 72 11.95 6.51 3.02
C GLY A 72 13.25 7.04 2.44
N THR A 73 14.36 6.90 3.16
CA THR A 73 15.69 7.42 2.73
C THR A 73 16.22 6.76 1.46
N TRP A 74 15.78 5.53 1.19
CA TRP A 74 16.06 4.75 0.00
C TRP A 74 15.12 5.07 -1.17
N CYS A 75 14.03 5.81 -0.93
CA CYS A 75 13.05 6.16 -1.95
C CYS A 75 13.56 7.35 -2.77
N LYS A 76 14.13 7.06 -3.95
CA LYS A 76 14.60 8.09 -4.89
C LYS A 76 13.53 9.15 -5.25
N PRO A 77 12.30 8.78 -5.69
CA PRO A 77 11.30 9.79 -6.04
C PRO A 77 10.90 10.64 -4.83
N CYS A 78 10.76 10.03 -3.65
CA CYS A 78 10.46 10.79 -2.43
C CYS A 78 11.50 11.88 -2.15
N ARG A 79 12.80 11.60 -2.36
CA ARG A 79 13.87 12.61 -2.20
C ARG A 79 13.78 13.73 -3.22
N GLU A 80 13.39 13.40 -4.45
CA GLU A 80 13.21 14.39 -5.52
C GLU A 80 12.02 15.32 -5.23
N GLU A 81 11.01 14.83 -4.50
CA GLU A 81 9.82 15.60 -4.07
C GLU A 81 10.03 16.46 -2.80
N MET A 82 11.03 16.16 -1.95
CA MET A 82 11.24 16.89 -0.68
C MET A 82 11.40 18.41 -0.84
N PRO A 83 12.09 18.95 -1.87
CA PRO A 83 12.18 20.40 -2.08
C PRO A 83 10.81 21.05 -2.30
N ASP A 84 9.91 20.36 -2.99
CA ASP A 84 8.56 20.84 -3.24
C ASP A 84 7.71 20.80 -1.97
N MET A 85 7.84 19.74 -1.16
CA MET A 85 7.19 19.66 0.15
C MET A 85 7.62 20.81 1.08
N ASN A 86 8.91 21.13 1.09
CA ASN A 86 9.43 22.24 1.88
C ASN A 86 8.90 23.58 1.39
N ARG A 87 8.79 23.79 0.07
CA ARG A 87 8.20 25.00 -0.50
C ARG A 87 6.74 25.15 -0.09
N ILE A 88 5.94 24.11 -0.29
CA ILE A 88 4.51 24.11 0.05
C ILE A 88 4.31 24.41 1.54
N TYR A 89 5.04 23.72 2.43
CA TYR A 89 4.97 24.00 3.86
C TYR A 89 5.24 25.48 4.20
N ASN A 90 6.28 26.08 3.64
CA ASN A 90 6.61 27.48 3.89
C ASN A 90 5.52 28.45 3.39
N GLU A 91 4.76 28.07 2.36
CA GLU A 91 3.69 28.88 1.78
C GLU A 91 2.34 28.74 2.51
N GLY A 92 2.08 27.63 3.22
CA GLY A 92 0.74 27.32 3.73
C GLY A 92 0.63 26.58 5.06
N HIS A 93 1.69 26.53 5.89
CA HIS A 93 1.67 25.90 7.21
C HIS A 93 0.63 26.46 8.21
N GLU A 94 0.00 27.60 7.90
CA GLU A 94 -1.12 28.12 8.68
C GLU A 94 -2.40 27.30 8.45
N ASP A 95 -2.62 26.79 7.23
CA ASP A 95 -3.84 26.08 6.83
C ASP A 95 -3.74 24.55 7.00
N TYR A 96 -2.53 23.99 6.97
CA TYR A 96 -2.31 22.55 7.10
C TYR A 96 -0.99 22.19 7.79
N GLU A 97 -0.95 20.97 8.31
CA GLU A 97 0.23 20.33 8.90
C GLU A 97 0.71 19.18 8.00
N ILE A 98 2.03 19.02 7.84
CA ILE A 98 2.62 17.89 7.09
C ILE A 98 3.23 16.90 8.07
N ILE A 99 2.79 15.64 8.00
CA ILE A 99 3.31 14.54 8.83
C ILE A 99 4.05 13.55 7.93
N ALA A 100 5.37 13.50 8.08
CA ALA A 100 6.23 12.64 7.29
C ALA A 100 6.43 11.27 7.98
N VAL A 101 5.78 10.23 7.44
CA VAL A 101 5.79 8.86 7.97
C VAL A 101 6.83 8.02 7.23
N ASN A 102 7.83 7.53 7.97
CA ASN A 102 8.83 6.63 7.41
C ASN A 102 8.28 5.19 7.32
N VAL A 103 8.16 4.65 6.09
CA VAL A 103 7.53 3.35 5.85
C VAL A 103 8.33 2.14 6.36
N LEU A 104 9.63 2.29 6.64
CA LEU A 104 10.42 1.20 7.24
C LEU A 104 10.19 1.05 8.74
N ARG A 105 9.81 2.14 9.42
CA ARG A 105 9.58 2.16 10.87
C ARG A 105 8.09 2.02 11.23
N MET A 106 7.21 2.05 10.23
CA MET A 106 5.81 1.71 10.41
C MET A 106 5.71 0.24 10.80
N SER A 107 5.12 -0.05 11.97
CA SER A 107 5.04 -1.41 12.49
C SER A 107 4.48 -2.36 11.43
N SER A 108 5.12 -3.51 11.27
CA SER A 108 4.81 -4.58 10.31
C SER A 108 3.36 -5.11 10.37
N ARG A 109 2.54 -4.63 11.31
CA ARG A 109 1.11 -4.96 11.46
C ARG A 109 0.22 -4.21 10.48
N LEU A 110 0.52 -2.95 10.14
CA LEU A 110 -0.31 -2.16 9.23
C LEU A 110 0.00 -2.47 7.75
N ILE A 111 1.28 -2.71 7.42
CA ILE A 111 1.72 -3.02 6.06
C ILE A 111 1.19 -4.39 5.59
N ASN A 112 1.11 -5.38 6.49
CA ASN A 112 0.56 -6.71 6.16
C ASN A 112 -0.97 -6.77 6.09
N SER A 113 -1.67 -5.71 6.49
CA SER A 113 -3.13 -5.66 6.42
C SER A 113 -3.64 -5.16 5.05
N TYR A 114 -2.75 -4.58 4.25
CA TYR A 114 -3.04 -4.09 2.89
C TYR A 114 -1.94 -4.56 1.93
N PRO A 115 -2.00 -5.80 1.43
CA PRO A 115 -1.12 -6.23 0.36
C PRO A 115 -1.41 -5.35 -0.88
N VAL A 116 -0.40 -4.61 -1.31
CA VAL A 116 -0.37 -3.95 -2.62
C VAL A 116 -0.21 -5.00 -3.71
#